data_AF-A0A6A7BCR3-F1
#
_entry.id   AF-A0A6A7BCR3-F1
#
_cell.length_a   1.000
_cell.length_b   1.000
_cell.length_c   1.000
_cell.angle_alpha   90.00
_cell.angle_beta   90.00
_cell.angle_gamma   90.00
#
_symmetry.space_group_name_H-M   'P 1'
#
loop_
_entity.id
_entity.type
_entity.pdbx_description
1 polymer ?
#
loop_
_entity_poly.entity_id
_entity_poly.type
_entity_poly.pdbx_seq_one_letter_code
_entity_poly.pdbx_strand_id
1 'polypeptide(L)'
;MTEAWKEEQLSWLARSHEVRQRELDSSASYEEFPQPASSQVALIQIFTDVLDETHTPATAAQQISDWVLSVPDSDVCYDIFLAYQNMIGVLFSGARQLSSQKHLRILADLAVELAKLPDVYNTKKEPMDFEGGLVVVLPGERVKLPCQTGGGLWSGLPDFALTMRDDLNSGPTSFFHTLGPGRDDQQQQQVYRQAEDKYTNINTFAALIAKQHAPQESPLCSCVHYAFAVFAFLENGPDTARGRFSHLTVRAAAIWLTIAGEELVASGSPSAKYDYTSGSLWAAEGGTNTVDVKRLRFWKERFQQLRESGRLLSQEAVDATIDAAAALDRLIAAQS
;
A
#
# COMPACT_ATOMS: atom_id res chain seq x y z
N MET A 1 12.48 7.57 -13.99
CA MET A 1 11.60 7.49 -12.80
C MET A 1 12.02 6.35 -11.88
N THR A 2 12.28 5.16 -12.43
CA THR A 2 12.80 4.01 -11.67
C THR A 2 14.17 4.27 -11.03
N GLU A 3 15.11 4.94 -11.72
CA GLU A 3 16.42 5.27 -11.15
C GLU A 3 16.36 6.18 -9.90
N ALA A 4 15.55 7.24 -9.93
CA ALA A 4 15.41 8.11 -8.76
C ALA A 4 14.81 7.36 -7.55
N TRP A 5 13.81 6.49 -7.81
CA TRP A 5 13.24 5.61 -6.79
C TRP A 5 14.31 4.65 -6.23
N LYS A 6 15.12 4.04 -7.11
CA LYS A 6 16.21 3.12 -6.77
C LYS A 6 17.23 3.78 -5.84
N GLU A 7 17.72 4.96 -6.21
CA GLU A 7 18.67 5.73 -5.39
C GLU A 7 18.09 6.08 -4.01
N GLU A 8 16.82 6.49 -3.96
CA GLU A 8 16.13 6.77 -2.71
C GLU A 8 16.00 5.52 -1.82
N GLN A 9 15.69 4.36 -2.41
CA GLN A 9 15.56 3.11 -1.64
C GLN A 9 16.90 2.63 -1.10
N LEU A 10 17.97 2.71 -1.91
CA LEU A 10 19.32 2.37 -1.47
C LEU A 10 19.77 3.29 -0.31
N SER A 11 19.52 4.59 -0.42
CA SER A 11 19.83 5.55 0.64
C SER A 11 19.01 5.31 1.92
N TRP A 12 17.73 4.95 1.79
CA TRP A 12 16.90 4.58 2.93
C TRP A 12 17.40 3.30 3.61
N LEU A 13 17.65 2.24 2.86
CA LEU A 13 18.16 0.96 3.39
C LEU A 13 19.51 1.12 4.11
N ALA A 14 20.44 1.89 3.53
CA ALA A 14 21.74 2.16 4.13
C ALA A 14 21.60 2.90 5.47
N ARG A 15 20.75 3.94 5.53
CA ARG A 15 20.49 4.70 6.76
C ARG A 15 19.81 3.85 7.83
N SER A 16 18.81 3.05 7.45
CA SER A 16 18.10 2.17 8.38
C SER A 16 19.05 1.16 9.03
N HIS A 17 19.96 0.59 8.26
CA HIS A 17 20.99 -0.33 8.78
C HIS A 17 21.94 0.38 9.75
N GLU A 18 22.46 1.55 9.37
CA GLU A 18 23.34 2.35 10.22
C GLU A 18 22.68 2.75 11.55
N VAL A 19 21.40 3.12 11.54
CA VAL A 19 20.64 3.41 12.76
C VAL A 19 20.56 2.16 13.64
N ARG A 20 20.21 1.00 13.05
CA ARG A 20 20.05 -0.24 13.80
C ARG A 20 21.37 -0.71 14.44
N GLN A 21 22.47 -0.62 13.69
CA GLN A 21 23.79 -0.96 14.19
C GLN A 21 24.13 -0.19 15.47
N ARG A 22 23.73 1.08 15.57
CA ARG A 22 23.98 1.93 16.75
C ARG A 22 23.06 1.67 17.92
N GLU A 23 21.82 1.26 17.66
CA GLU A 23 20.91 0.82 18.73
C GLU A 23 21.49 -0.39 19.48
N LEU A 24 22.24 -1.23 18.78
CA LEU A 24 22.88 -2.42 19.32
C LEU A 24 24.30 -2.17 19.85
N ASP A 25 25.06 -1.30 19.19
CA ASP A 25 26.39 -0.86 19.63
C ASP A 25 26.50 0.67 19.58
N SER A 26 26.21 1.30 20.70
CA SER A 26 26.30 2.77 20.85
C SER A 26 27.73 3.31 20.73
N SER A 27 28.75 2.45 20.70
CA SER A 27 30.16 2.83 20.54
C SER A 27 30.64 2.82 19.08
N ALA A 28 29.82 2.33 18.15
CA ALA A 28 30.13 2.29 16.72
C ALA A 28 30.30 3.73 16.15
N SER A 29 31.30 3.91 15.27
CA SER A 29 31.57 5.20 14.64
C SER A 29 30.47 5.57 13.64
N TYR A 30 30.00 6.83 13.69
CA TYR A 30 28.98 7.35 12.79
C TYR A 30 29.50 7.44 11.35
N GLU A 31 28.90 6.67 10.43
CA GLU A 31 29.04 6.96 9.00
C GLU A 31 28.06 8.07 8.58
N GLU A 32 28.58 9.18 8.06
CA GLU A 32 27.75 10.32 7.62
C GLU A 32 26.99 10.06 6.33
N PHE A 33 27.55 9.20 5.48
CA PHE A 33 26.95 8.80 4.21
C PHE A 33 27.04 7.27 4.10
N PRO A 34 26.24 6.54 4.90
CA PRO A 34 26.32 5.09 4.94
C PRO A 34 26.03 4.53 3.55
N GLN A 35 26.80 3.53 3.15
CA GLN A 35 26.63 2.85 1.87
C GLN A 35 25.74 1.62 2.04
N PRO A 36 24.91 1.28 1.04
CA PRO A 36 24.07 0.09 1.12
C PRO A 36 24.94 -1.16 1.14
N ALA A 37 24.60 -2.11 2.01
CA ALA A 37 25.25 -3.41 2.03
C ALA A 37 24.98 -4.20 0.74
N SER A 38 25.83 -5.17 0.40
CA SER A 38 25.67 -5.99 -0.81
C SER A 38 24.32 -6.71 -0.87
N SER A 39 23.80 -7.15 0.28
CA SER A 39 22.45 -7.73 0.40
C SER A 39 21.35 -6.72 0.06
N GLN A 40 21.47 -5.47 0.50
CA GLN A 40 20.51 -4.41 0.19
C GLN A 40 20.53 -4.05 -1.31
N VAL A 41 21.72 -4.00 -1.91
CA VAL A 41 21.87 -3.82 -3.36
C VAL A 41 21.21 -4.98 -4.13
N ALA A 42 21.39 -6.21 -3.66
CA ALA A 42 20.78 -7.39 -4.29
C ALA A 42 19.25 -7.34 -4.22
N LEU A 43 18.65 -6.95 -3.09
CA LEU A 43 17.20 -6.76 -2.97
C LEU A 43 16.69 -5.77 -4.01
N ILE A 44 17.32 -4.58 -4.08
CA ILE A 44 16.92 -3.54 -5.01
C ILE A 44 17.08 -4.00 -6.46
N GLN A 45 18.13 -4.77 -6.77
CA GLN A 45 18.31 -5.34 -8.10
C GLN A 45 17.16 -6.28 -8.48
N ILE A 46 16.67 -7.13 -7.57
CA ILE A 46 15.51 -8.00 -7.85
C ILE A 46 14.26 -7.17 -8.21
N PHE A 47 14.01 -6.09 -7.48
CA PHE A 47 12.90 -5.18 -7.80
C PHE A 47 13.13 -4.43 -9.12
N THR A 48 14.35 -3.99 -9.43
CA THR A 48 14.67 -3.37 -10.71
C THR A 48 14.44 -4.36 -11.86
N ASP A 49 14.92 -5.59 -11.74
CA ASP A 49 14.80 -6.61 -12.78
C ASP A 49 13.34 -6.97 -13.08
N VAL A 50 12.47 -7.02 -12.07
CA VAL A 50 11.04 -7.29 -12.30
C VAL A 50 10.32 -6.08 -12.88
N LEU A 51 10.67 -4.85 -12.47
CA LEU A 51 10.10 -3.62 -13.01
C LEU A 51 10.49 -3.39 -14.48
N ASP A 52 11.72 -3.76 -14.84
CA ASP A 52 12.24 -3.73 -16.21
C ASP A 52 11.85 -4.96 -17.03
N GLU A 53 11.03 -5.86 -16.46
CA GLU A 53 10.53 -7.11 -17.08
C GLU A 53 11.65 -8.09 -17.50
N THR A 54 12.85 -7.95 -16.96
CA THR A 54 13.94 -8.93 -17.06
C THR A 54 13.56 -10.22 -16.34
N HIS A 55 12.83 -10.12 -15.23
CA HIS A 55 12.26 -11.23 -14.49
C HIS A 55 10.73 -11.16 -14.44
N THR A 56 10.09 -12.32 -14.35
CA THR A 56 8.65 -12.39 -14.08
C THR A 56 8.36 -12.13 -12.60
N PRO A 57 7.14 -11.69 -12.23
CA PRO A 57 6.76 -11.55 -10.82
C PRO A 57 6.97 -12.83 -10.00
N ALA A 58 6.71 -14.01 -10.56
CA ALA A 58 6.92 -15.28 -9.88
C ALA A 58 8.42 -15.58 -9.64
N THR A 59 9.26 -15.31 -10.64
CA THR A 59 10.73 -15.44 -10.50
C THR A 59 11.26 -14.50 -9.42
N ALA A 60 10.82 -13.24 -9.43
CA ALA A 60 11.21 -12.24 -8.45
C ALA A 60 10.71 -12.59 -7.03
N ALA A 61 9.50 -13.13 -6.89
CA ALA A 61 8.98 -13.62 -5.62
C ALA A 61 9.88 -14.72 -5.02
N GLN A 62 10.30 -15.69 -5.84
CA GLN A 62 11.23 -16.73 -5.38
C GLN A 62 12.59 -16.15 -4.98
N GLN A 63 13.16 -15.24 -5.79
CA GLN A 63 14.43 -14.58 -5.47
C GLN A 63 14.35 -13.75 -4.18
N ILE A 64 13.24 -13.05 -3.96
CA ILE A 64 12.98 -12.34 -2.71
C ILE A 64 12.91 -13.32 -1.53
N SER A 65 12.23 -14.46 -1.71
CA SER A 65 12.15 -15.47 -0.65
C SER A 65 13.54 -16.02 -0.30
N ASP A 66 14.32 -16.39 -1.30
CA ASP A 66 15.68 -16.87 -1.11
C ASP A 66 16.56 -15.80 -0.43
N TRP A 67 16.38 -14.53 -0.82
CA TRP A 67 17.09 -13.40 -0.21
C TRP A 67 16.70 -13.18 1.27
N VAL A 68 15.41 -13.18 1.61
CA VAL A 68 14.93 -13.04 3.00
C VAL A 68 15.46 -14.18 3.87
N LEU A 69 15.57 -15.38 3.32
CA LEU A 69 16.04 -16.57 4.03
C LEU A 69 17.58 -16.73 4.04
N SER A 70 18.30 -15.93 3.27
CA SER A 70 19.77 -15.97 3.18
C SER A 70 20.49 -15.24 4.32
N VAL A 71 19.73 -14.59 5.21
CA VAL A 71 20.28 -13.78 6.30
C VAL A 71 21.10 -14.65 7.27
N PRO A 72 22.38 -14.32 7.54
CA PRO A 72 23.23 -15.12 8.40
C PRO A 72 22.78 -15.10 9.87
N ASP A 73 22.75 -16.25 10.52
CA ASP A 73 22.42 -16.40 11.95
C ASP A 73 23.36 -15.62 12.89
N SER A 74 24.58 -15.34 12.42
CA SER A 74 25.58 -14.60 13.16
C SER A 74 25.38 -13.08 13.10
N ASP A 75 24.49 -12.59 12.23
CA ASP A 75 24.23 -11.16 12.09
C ASP A 75 23.19 -10.71 13.11
N VAL A 76 23.68 -10.25 14.27
CA VAL A 76 22.82 -9.73 15.34
C VAL A 76 22.12 -8.42 14.98
N CYS A 77 22.59 -7.74 13.93
CA CYS A 77 22.03 -6.48 13.45
C CYS A 77 20.96 -6.68 12.37
N TYR A 78 20.92 -7.87 11.75
CA TYR A 78 20.08 -8.15 10.61
C TYR A 78 19.57 -9.59 10.64
N ASP A 79 18.26 -9.77 10.84
CA ASP A 79 17.60 -11.07 10.88
C ASP A 79 16.53 -11.21 9.78
N ILE A 80 15.84 -12.35 9.76
CA ILE A 80 14.75 -12.64 8.80
C ILE A 80 13.64 -11.58 8.91
N PHE A 81 13.33 -11.11 10.12
CA PHE A 81 12.30 -10.10 10.33
C PHE A 81 12.68 -8.76 9.68
N LEU A 82 13.90 -8.28 9.90
CA LEU A 82 14.37 -7.04 9.29
C LEU A 82 14.51 -7.15 7.77
N ALA A 83 14.96 -8.28 7.25
CA ALA A 83 14.97 -8.52 5.81
C ALA A 83 13.56 -8.45 5.23
N TYR A 84 12.59 -9.10 5.88
CA TYR A 84 11.20 -9.03 5.48
C TYR A 84 10.64 -7.59 5.52
N GLN A 85 10.89 -6.84 6.60
CA GLN A 85 10.47 -5.45 6.72
C GLN A 85 11.09 -4.54 5.65
N ASN A 86 12.36 -4.77 5.30
CA ASN A 86 13.02 -4.06 4.20
C ASN A 86 12.35 -4.35 2.85
N MET A 87 12.01 -5.61 2.58
CA MET A 87 11.28 -6.00 1.37
C MET A 87 9.90 -5.33 1.30
N ILE A 88 9.14 -5.36 2.39
CA ILE A 88 7.83 -4.68 2.48
C ILE A 88 7.99 -3.17 2.28
N GLY A 89 9.00 -2.55 2.92
CA GLY A 89 9.32 -1.14 2.77
C GLY A 89 9.59 -0.75 1.33
N VAL A 90 10.43 -1.51 0.62
CA VAL A 90 10.74 -1.28 -0.80
C VAL A 90 9.49 -1.44 -1.68
N LEU A 91 8.68 -2.48 -1.46
CA LEU A 91 7.45 -2.72 -2.21
C LEU A 91 6.46 -1.56 -2.07
N PHE A 92 6.16 -1.14 -0.84
CA PHE A 92 5.21 -0.05 -0.59
C PHE A 92 5.76 1.31 -1.01
N SER A 93 7.07 1.52 -0.89
CA SER A 93 7.71 2.72 -1.44
C SER A 93 7.55 2.80 -2.97
N GLY A 94 7.78 1.68 -3.67
CA GLY A 94 7.48 1.57 -5.10
C GLY A 94 6.02 1.87 -5.43
N ALA A 95 5.09 1.27 -4.67
CA ALA A 95 3.65 1.48 -4.85
C ALA A 95 3.21 2.94 -4.60
N ARG A 96 3.91 3.71 -3.76
CA ARG A 96 3.64 5.13 -3.52
C ARG A 96 4.28 6.03 -4.58
N GLN A 97 5.51 5.73 -5.00
CA GLN A 97 6.34 6.67 -5.78
C GLN A 97 6.28 6.45 -7.29
N LEU A 98 6.02 5.23 -7.76
CA LEU A 98 5.93 4.94 -9.19
C LEU A 98 4.55 5.33 -9.71
N SER A 99 4.48 6.25 -10.68
CA SER A 99 3.23 6.70 -11.28
C SER A 99 2.77 5.88 -12.49
N SER A 100 3.61 4.95 -12.97
CA SER A 100 3.28 4.11 -14.12
C SER A 100 2.34 2.99 -13.70
N GLN A 101 1.12 2.97 -14.26
CA GLN A 101 0.16 1.88 -14.02
C GLN A 101 0.76 0.50 -14.39
N LYS A 102 1.65 0.45 -15.38
CA LYS A 102 2.37 -0.79 -15.73
C LYS A 102 3.25 -1.27 -14.58
N HIS A 103 4.05 -0.39 -13.99
CA HIS A 103 4.89 -0.75 -12.85
C HIS A 103 4.05 -1.13 -11.63
N LEU A 104 2.96 -0.40 -11.36
CA LEU A 104 2.05 -0.74 -10.26
C LEU A 104 1.37 -2.10 -10.45
N ARG A 105 1.07 -2.48 -11.69
CA ARG A 105 0.58 -3.84 -12.02
C ARG A 105 1.64 -4.90 -11.77
N ILE A 106 2.88 -4.68 -12.21
CA ILE A 106 3.99 -5.60 -11.93
C ILE A 106 4.18 -5.80 -10.42
N LEU A 107 4.14 -4.71 -9.64
CA LEU A 107 4.23 -4.80 -8.17
C LEU A 107 3.03 -5.54 -7.57
N ALA A 108 1.82 -5.32 -8.08
CA ALA A 108 0.62 -6.02 -7.62
C ALA A 108 0.70 -7.53 -7.90
N ASP A 109 1.13 -7.90 -9.12
CA ASP A 109 1.38 -9.29 -9.50
C ASP A 109 2.45 -9.91 -8.58
N LEU A 110 3.54 -9.18 -8.29
CA LEU A 110 4.60 -9.63 -7.38
C LEU A 110 4.06 -9.88 -5.96
N ALA A 111 3.24 -8.98 -5.42
CA ALA A 111 2.64 -9.16 -4.10
C ALA A 111 1.77 -10.43 -4.04
N VAL A 112 1.00 -10.69 -5.10
CA VAL A 112 0.18 -11.91 -5.21
C VAL A 112 1.03 -13.16 -5.35
N GLU A 113 2.14 -13.13 -6.10
CA GLU A 113 3.06 -14.25 -6.20
C GLU A 113 3.78 -14.53 -4.86
N LEU A 114 4.19 -13.50 -4.11
CA LEU A 114 4.72 -13.66 -2.76
C LEU A 114 3.72 -14.36 -1.83
N ALA A 115 2.43 -14.01 -1.91
CA ALA A 115 1.38 -14.64 -1.11
C ALA A 115 1.12 -16.11 -1.47
N LYS A 116 1.55 -16.57 -2.65
CA LYS A 116 1.39 -17.97 -3.10
C LYS A 116 2.56 -18.86 -2.69
N LEU A 117 3.66 -18.28 -2.22
CA LEU A 117 4.82 -19.06 -1.79
C LEU A 117 4.47 -19.95 -0.59
N PRO A 118 5.04 -21.16 -0.50
CA PRO A 118 4.82 -22.03 0.64
C PRO A 118 5.44 -21.41 1.90
N ASP A 119 4.74 -21.53 3.03
CA ASP A 119 5.31 -21.10 4.29
C ASP A 119 6.60 -21.85 4.64
N VAL A 120 7.51 -21.13 5.29
CA VAL A 120 8.83 -21.62 5.68
C VAL A 120 8.76 -22.24 7.09
N TYR A 121 9.58 -23.26 7.33
CA TYR A 121 9.69 -23.92 8.64
C TYR A 121 11.09 -23.73 9.21
N ASN A 122 11.20 -23.65 10.53
CA ASN A 122 12.49 -23.63 11.20
C ASN A 122 13.15 -25.02 11.05
N THR A 123 14.10 -25.14 10.12
CA THR A 123 14.88 -26.38 9.91
C THR A 123 16.10 -26.49 10.80
N LYS A 124 16.35 -25.51 11.67
CA LYS A 124 17.50 -25.49 12.59
C LYS A 124 17.23 -26.40 13.79
N LYS A 125 18.29 -26.76 14.49
CA LYS A 125 18.21 -27.53 15.75
C LYS A 125 17.84 -26.66 16.96
N GLU A 126 17.94 -25.34 16.81
CA GLU A 126 17.74 -24.37 17.86
C GLU A 126 16.50 -23.50 17.55
N PRO A 127 15.84 -22.94 18.58
CA PRO A 127 14.76 -21.97 18.38
C PRO A 127 15.25 -20.72 17.66
N MET A 128 14.41 -20.16 16.79
CA MET A 128 14.58 -18.80 16.28
C MET A 128 13.87 -17.83 17.21
N ASP A 129 14.55 -16.77 17.61
CA ASP A 129 14.02 -15.72 18.48
C ASP A 129 13.92 -14.42 17.68
N PHE A 130 12.73 -13.81 17.67
CA PHE A 130 12.47 -12.52 17.05
C PHE A 130 11.96 -11.50 18.07
N GLU A 131 12.38 -10.25 17.89
CA GLU A 131 12.02 -9.11 18.76
C GLU A 131 12.32 -9.33 20.26
N GLY A 132 13.44 -10.00 20.58
CA GLY A 132 13.87 -10.17 21.97
C GLY A 132 12.94 -11.10 22.78
N GLY A 133 12.46 -12.17 22.14
CA GLY A 133 11.70 -13.24 22.75
C GLY A 133 10.19 -13.10 22.60
N LEU A 134 9.69 -12.06 21.93
CA LEU A 134 8.26 -11.88 21.69
C LEU A 134 7.70 -12.97 20.78
N VAL A 135 8.50 -13.44 19.83
CA VAL A 135 8.17 -14.60 19.01
C VAL A 135 9.34 -15.57 19.02
N VAL A 136 9.08 -16.78 19.51
CA VAL A 136 10.03 -17.90 19.50
C VAL A 136 9.46 -19.01 18.62
N VAL A 137 10.22 -19.40 17.59
CA VAL A 137 9.85 -20.46 16.64
C VAL A 137 10.72 -21.68 16.91
N LEU A 138 10.13 -22.76 17.41
CA LEU A 138 10.86 -23.98 17.72
C LEU A 138 11.28 -24.76 16.45
N PRO A 139 12.29 -25.64 16.54
CA PRO A 139 12.63 -26.57 15.46
C PRO A 139 11.40 -27.32 14.93
N GLY A 140 11.23 -27.34 13.61
CA GLY A 140 10.11 -27.97 12.92
C GLY A 140 8.81 -27.15 12.90
N GLU A 141 8.76 -26.01 13.60
CA GLU A 141 7.60 -25.12 13.53
C GLU A 141 7.65 -24.20 12.32
N ARG A 142 6.48 -23.77 11.87
CA ARG A 142 6.34 -22.75 10.83
C ARG A 142 6.93 -21.43 11.32
N VAL A 143 7.78 -20.80 10.52
CA VAL A 143 8.30 -19.45 10.75
C VAL A 143 7.15 -18.46 10.77
N LYS A 144 7.01 -17.75 11.88
CA LYS A 144 6.07 -16.66 12.09
C LYS A 144 6.87 -15.44 12.52
N LEU A 145 6.58 -14.29 11.91
CA LEU A 145 7.17 -13.03 12.31
C LEU A 145 6.27 -12.33 13.35
N PRO A 146 6.83 -11.47 14.22
CA PRO A 146 6.05 -10.60 15.07
C PRO A 146 5.07 -9.76 14.23
N CYS A 147 3.78 -10.02 14.37
CA CYS A 147 2.73 -9.28 13.65
C CYS A 147 1.38 -9.43 14.37
N GLN A 148 0.52 -8.43 14.20
CA GLN A 148 -0.81 -8.40 14.84
C GLN A 148 -1.80 -9.36 14.19
N THR A 149 -1.59 -9.67 12.90
CA THR A 149 -2.54 -10.47 12.10
C THR A 149 -2.31 -11.97 12.25
N GLY A 150 -1.17 -12.40 12.83
CA GLY A 150 -0.73 -13.79 12.84
C GLY A 150 -0.50 -14.33 11.42
N GLY A 151 -0.14 -15.61 11.31
CA GLY A 151 0.07 -16.29 10.02
C GLY A 151 1.47 -16.87 9.86
N GLY A 152 1.74 -17.48 8.70
CA GLY A 152 3.10 -17.82 8.27
C GLY A 152 3.76 -16.66 7.53
N LEU A 153 5.06 -16.77 7.27
CA LEU A 153 5.85 -15.73 6.59
C LEU A 153 5.23 -15.26 5.26
N TRP A 154 4.79 -16.20 4.41
CA TRP A 154 4.33 -15.87 3.07
C TRP A 154 2.82 -15.91 2.95
N SER A 155 2.18 -16.96 3.47
CA SER A 155 0.72 -17.06 3.46
C SER A 155 0.06 -15.93 4.25
N GLY A 156 0.70 -15.51 5.35
CA GLY A 156 0.20 -14.47 6.23
C GLY A 156 0.56 -13.06 5.80
N LEU A 157 1.56 -12.88 4.91
CA LEU A 157 2.22 -11.61 4.60
C LEU A 157 2.19 -10.63 5.79
N PRO A 158 2.97 -10.91 6.87
CA PRO A 158 3.01 -10.10 8.08
C PRO A 158 3.02 -8.59 7.80
N ASP A 159 2.17 -7.84 8.50
CA ASP A 159 2.05 -6.38 8.40
C ASP A 159 1.68 -5.78 7.03
N PHE A 160 1.49 -6.58 5.98
CA PHE A 160 1.09 -6.07 4.66
C PHE A 160 -0.26 -5.36 4.72
N ALA A 161 -1.28 -6.03 5.27
CA ALA A 161 -2.62 -5.45 5.42
C ALA A 161 -2.61 -4.24 6.35
N LEU A 162 -1.73 -4.22 7.36
CA LEU A 162 -1.58 -3.10 8.28
C LEU A 162 -1.01 -1.89 7.55
N THR A 163 0.11 -2.05 6.86
CA THR A 163 0.78 -1.01 6.08
C THR A 163 -0.16 -0.42 5.03
N MET A 164 -0.87 -1.28 4.29
CA MET A 164 -1.85 -0.85 3.29
C MET A 164 -3.02 -0.11 3.95
N ARG A 165 -3.58 -0.63 5.04
CA ARG A 165 -4.68 0.01 5.77
C ARG A 165 -4.28 1.40 6.24
N ASP A 166 -3.09 1.55 6.80
CA ASP A 166 -2.66 2.79 7.41
C ASP A 166 -2.47 3.89 6.36
N ASP A 167 -1.93 3.55 5.18
CA ASP A 167 -1.87 4.46 4.03
C ASP A 167 -3.27 4.85 3.52
N LEU A 168 -4.14 3.86 3.31
CA LEU A 168 -5.42 4.07 2.63
C LEU A 168 -6.46 4.74 3.54
N ASN A 169 -6.46 4.43 4.83
CA ASN A 169 -7.41 4.97 5.81
C ASN A 169 -7.02 6.37 6.30
N SER A 170 -5.72 6.68 6.39
CA SER A 170 -5.24 8.02 6.76
C SER A 170 -5.48 9.06 5.66
N GLY A 171 -5.61 8.61 4.41
CA GLY A 171 -5.87 9.49 3.28
C GLY A 171 -4.61 10.26 2.81
N PRO A 172 -4.76 11.19 1.86
CA PRO A 172 -3.65 11.96 1.29
C PRO A 172 -2.83 12.72 2.34
N THR A 173 -3.41 13.06 3.48
CA THR A 173 -2.75 13.85 4.52
C THR A 173 -1.57 13.14 5.17
N SER A 174 -1.52 11.80 5.12
CA SER A 174 -0.36 11.05 5.63
C SER A 174 0.91 11.29 4.82
N PHE A 175 0.78 11.78 3.58
CA PHE A 175 1.91 12.08 2.69
C PHE A 175 2.36 13.55 2.74
N PHE A 176 1.79 14.34 3.65
CA PHE A 176 2.29 15.68 3.93
C PHE A 176 3.57 15.58 4.77
N HIS A 177 4.72 15.32 4.14
CA HIS A 177 5.99 15.32 4.88
C HIS A 177 6.35 16.74 5.38
N THR A 178 7.02 16.75 6.53
CA THR A 178 7.38 17.86 7.44
C THR A 178 7.49 19.24 6.79
N LEU A 179 6.63 20.16 7.21
CA LEU A 179 6.59 21.55 6.76
C LEU A 179 7.21 22.45 7.84
N GLY A 180 8.26 23.20 7.48
CA GLY A 180 8.72 24.35 8.27
C GLY A 180 7.74 25.53 8.12
N PRO A 181 7.63 26.43 9.11
CA PRO A 181 6.77 27.61 9.02
C PRO A 181 7.21 28.56 7.89
N GLY A 182 6.24 29.16 7.17
CA GLY A 182 6.48 30.28 6.25
C GLY A 182 6.34 30.02 4.73
N ARG A 183 5.55 29.05 4.29
CA ARG A 183 5.37 28.77 2.84
C ARG A 183 4.43 29.73 2.12
N ASP A 184 4.75 29.99 0.86
CA ASP A 184 3.84 30.59 -0.13
C ASP A 184 2.83 29.56 -0.69
N ASP A 185 1.81 30.06 -1.39
CA ASP A 185 0.72 29.25 -1.95
C ASP A 185 1.21 28.20 -2.98
N GLN A 186 2.32 28.46 -3.68
CA GLN A 186 2.85 27.55 -4.71
C GLN A 186 3.44 26.29 -4.09
N GLN A 187 4.22 26.43 -3.04
CA GLN A 187 4.82 25.30 -2.34
C GLN A 187 3.76 24.44 -1.64
N GLN A 188 2.63 25.04 -1.22
CA GLN A 188 1.51 24.28 -0.67
C GLN A 188 0.79 23.47 -1.75
N GLN A 189 0.54 24.04 -2.92
CA GLN A 189 -0.06 23.31 -4.04
C GLN A 189 0.81 22.12 -4.49
N GLN A 190 2.14 22.29 -4.51
CA GLN A 190 3.04 21.20 -4.87
C GLN A 190 2.95 20.03 -3.87
N VAL A 191 2.83 20.31 -2.58
CA VAL A 191 2.65 19.27 -1.54
C VAL A 191 1.34 18.53 -1.75
N TYR A 192 0.25 19.25 -2.05
CA TYR A 192 -1.03 18.60 -2.32
C TYR A 192 -1.02 17.73 -3.56
N ARG A 193 -0.35 18.16 -4.64
CA ARG A 193 -0.17 17.32 -5.84
C ARG A 193 0.63 16.06 -5.54
N GLN A 194 1.75 16.18 -4.83
CA GLN A 194 2.56 15.01 -4.44
C GLN A 194 1.80 14.03 -3.56
N ALA A 195 0.98 14.54 -2.64
CA ALA A 195 0.13 13.72 -1.78
C ALA A 195 -0.99 13.03 -2.56
N GLU A 196 -1.65 13.74 -3.48
CA GLU A 196 -2.66 13.18 -4.40
C GLU A 196 -2.05 12.08 -5.28
N ASP A 197 -0.86 12.31 -5.85
CA ASP A 197 -0.15 11.32 -6.67
C ASP A 197 0.18 10.07 -5.87
N LYS A 198 0.81 10.20 -4.69
CA LYS A 198 1.16 9.06 -3.83
C LYS A 198 -0.08 8.28 -3.39
N TYR A 199 -1.13 8.99 -2.98
CA TYR A 199 -2.39 8.36 -2.58
C TYR A 199 -3.08 7.66 -3.75
N THR A 200 -3.04 8.25 -4.94
CA THR A 200 -3.58 7.62 -6.15
C THR A 200 -2.79 6.37 -6.55
N ASN A 201 -1.46 6.40 -6.46
CA ASN A 201 -0.60 5.26 -6.81
C ASN A 201 -0.84 4.06 -5.88
N ILE A 202 -0.87 4.27 -4.55
CA ILE A 202 -1.12 3.18 -3.61
C ILE A 202 -2.54 2.60 -3.75
N ASN A 203 -3.54 3.44 -4.07
CA ASN A 203 -4.89 2.97 -4.38
C ASN A 203 -4.96 2.19 -5.70
N THR A 204 -4.17 2.60 -6.70
CA THR A 204 -4.04 1.87 -7.96
C THR A 204 -3.45 0.48 -7.73
N PHE A 205 -2.37 0.39 -6.94
CA PHE A 205 -1.78 -0.87 -6.52
C PHE A 205 -2.78 -1.78 -5.79
N ALA A 206 -3.51 -1.26 -4.80
CA ALA A 206 -4.52 -2.02 -4.07
C ALA A 206 -5.70 -2.48 -4.95
N ALA A 207 -6.18 -1.62 -5.86
CA ALA A 207 -7.25 -1.96 -6.80
C ALA A 207 -6.82 -3.06 -7.80
N LEU A 208 -5.56 -3.03 -8.23
CA LEU A 208 -5.00 -4.08 -9.10
C LEU A 208 -4.95 -5.43 -8.36
N ILE A 209 -4.54 -5.45 -7.09
CA ILE A 209 -4.59 -6.68 -6.26
C ILE A 209 -6.02 -7.18 -6.10
N ALA A 210 -6.97 -6.29 -5.79
CA ALA A 210 -8.38 -6.66 -5.62
C ALA A 210 -8.95 -7.34 -6.88
N LYS A 211 -8.61 -6.82 -8.06
CA LYS A 211 -9.01 -7.39 -9.36
C LYS A 211 -8.44 -8.79 -9.64
N GLN A 212 -7.25 -9.08 -9.12
CA GLN A 212 -6.57 -10.36 -9.37
C GLN A 212 -7.14 -11.53 -8.57
N HIS A 213 -8.11 -11.31 -7.68
CA HIS A 213 -8.72 -12.36 -6.84
C HIS A 213 -7.66 -13.17 -6.08
N ALA A 214 -6.86 -12.48 -5.27
CA ALA A 214 -5.77 -13.09 -4.49
C ALA A 214 -6.24 -14.27 -3.62
N PRO A 215 -5.33 -15.19 -3.22
CA PRO A 215 -5.68 -16.39 -2.44
C PRO A 215 -6.53 -16.05 -1.20
N GLN A 216 -7.60 -16.81 -0.94
CA GLN A 216 -8.55 -16.51 0.14
C GLN A 216 -7.91 -16.48 1.53
N GLU A 217 -6.89 -17.31 1.75
CA GLU A 217 -6.15 -17.38 3.02
C GLU A 217 -5.16 -16.22 3.20
N SER A 218 -4.85 -15.48 2.14
CA SER A 218 -3.94 -14.34 2.17
C SER A 218 -4.66 -13.07 2.62
N PRO A 219 -4.00 -12.17 3.38
CA PRO A 219 -4.56 -10.85 3.69
C PRO A 219 -4.92 -10.02 2.43
N LEU A 220 -4.33 -10.32 1.27
CA LEU A 220 -4.59 -9.65 0.01
C LEU A 220 -6.06 -9.80 -0.47
N CYS A 221 -6.76 -10.87 -0.07
CA CYS A 221 -8.16 -11.08 -0.45
C CYS A 221 -9.09 -9.97 0.08
N SER A 222 -8.65 -9.25 1.12
CA SER A 222 -9.41 -8.16 1.73
C SER A 222 -9.17 -6.80 1.07
N CYS A 223 -8.31 -6.70 0.05
CA CYS A 223 -7.91 -5.41 -0.54
C CYS A 223 -9.09 -4.58 -1.05
N VAL A 224 -10.14 -5.23 -1.59
CA VAL A 224 -11.36 -4.53 -2.06
C VAL A 224 -12.03 -3.70 -0.96
N HIS A 225 -11.91 -4.12 0.31
CA HIS A 225 -12.52 -3.40 1.42
C HIS A 225 -11.86 -2.04 1.67
N TYR A 226 -10.62 -1.83 1.24
CA TYR A 226 -9.97 -0.53 1.38
C TYR A 226 -10.59 0.54 0.47
N ALA A 227 -11.30 0.16 -0.60
CA ALA A 227 -12.04 1.10 -1.43
C ALA A 227 -13.04 1.91 -0.59
N PHE A 228 -13.70 1.30 0.40
CA PHE A 228 -14.64 1.98 1.28
C PHE A 228 -14.01 3.10 2.09
N ALA A 229 -12.73 2.97 2.47
CA ALA A 229 -11.99 4.04 3.13
C ALA A 229 -11.86 5.27 2.23
N VAL A 230 -11.60 5.06 0.94
CA VAL A 230 -11.48 6.12 -0.07
C VAL A 230 -12.83 6.79 -0.33
N PHE A 231 -13.89 6.00 -0.57
CA PHE A 231 -15.22 6.55 -0.80
C PHE A 231 -15.77 7.32 0.41
N ALA A 232 -15.38 6.94 1.63
CA ALA A 232 -15.72 7.71 2.81
C ALA A 232 -15.18 9.16 2.76
N PHE A 233 -14.09 9.46 2.04
CA PHE A 233 -13.66 10.85 1.83
C PHE A 233 -14.66 11.63 0.97
N LEU A 234 -15.24 11.00 -0.06
CA LEU A 234 -16.23 11.63 -0.94
C LEU A 234 -17.60 11.81 -0.27
N GLU A 235 -17.92 10.91 0.66
CA GLU A 235 -19.19 10.86 1.41
C GLU A 235 -19.22 11.79 2.63
N ASN A 236 -18.11 12.44 2.98
CA ASN A 236 -18.05 13.36 4.11
C ASN A 236 -18.06 14.83 3.65
N GLY A 237 -18.69 15.68 4.48
CA GLY A 237 -18.75 17.13 4.26
C GLY A 237 -17.40 17.83 4.42
N PRO A 238 -17.17 18.98 3.75
CA PRO A 238 -15.90 19.71 3.79
C PRO A 238 -15.53 20.25 5.18
N ASP A 239 -16.49 20.30 6.10
CA ASP A 239 -16.37 20.65 7.51
C ASP A 239 -15.72 19.55 8.37
N THR A 240 -15.68 18.31 7.87
CA THR A 240 -15.06 17.17 8.55
C THR A 240 -13.58 17.00 8.19
N ALA A 241 -12.83 16.28 9.02
CA ALA A 241 -11.42 15.97 8.75
C ALA A 241 -11.22 15.22 7.41
N ARG A 242 -12.09 14.25 7.09
CA ARG A 242 -12.03 13.50 5.83
C ARG A 242 -12.50 14.35 4.65
N GLY A 243 -13.68 14.97 4.75
CA GLY A 243 -14.26 15.70 3.62
C GLY A 243 -13.52 16.98 3.24
N ARG A 244 -12.73 17.58 4.14
CA ARG A 244 -11.86 18.73 3.82
C ARG A 244 -10.93 18.44 2.63
N PHE A 245 -10.38 17.23 2.56
CA PHE A 245 -9.42 16.80 1.55
C PHE A 245 -10.02 15.88 0.48
N SER A 246 -11.35 15.81 0.36
CA SER A 246 -12.04 14.95 -0.61
C SER A 246 -11.59 15.18 -2.06
N HIS A 247 -11.34 16.43 -2.44
CA HIS A 247 -10.79 16.80 -3.76
C HIS A 247 -9.46 16.08 -4.11
N LEU A 248 -8.62 15.75 -3.12
CA LEU A 248 -7.35 15.02 -3.33
C LEU A 248 -7.55 13.49 -3.47
N THR A 249 -8.77 13.00 -3.26
CA THR A 249 -9.09 11.56 -3.32
C THR A 249 -9.83 11.18 -4.60
N VAL A 250 -10.19 12.16 -5.43
CA VAL A 250 -10.99 11.96 -6.65
C VAL A 250 -10.33 10.97 -7.60
N ARG A 251 -9.04 11.14 -7.89
CA ARG A 251 -8.30 10.21 -8.76
C ARG A 251 -8.24 8.81 -8.17
N ALA A 252 -7.95 8.67 -6.88
CA ALA A 252 -7.94 7.38 -6.20
C ALA A 252 -9.31 6.67 -6.26
N ALA A 253 -10.40 7.38 -6.00
CA ALA A 253 -11.75 6.81 -6.06
C ALA A 253 -12.16 6.41 -7.49
N ALA A 254 -11.81 7.22 -8.49
CA ALA A 254 -12.05 6.92 -9.90
C ALA A 254 -11.30 5.64 -10.35
N ILE A 255 -10.07 5.48 -9.89
CA ILE A 255 -9.26 4.28 -10.14
C ILE A 255 -9.93 3.02 -9.59
N TRP A 256 -10.46 3.05 -8.36
CA TRP A 256 -11.19 1.92 -7.80
C TRP A 256 -12.38 1.51 -8.67
N LEU A 257 -13.18 2.46 -9.14
CA LEU A 257 -14.32 2.17 -10.03
C LEU A 257 -13.89 1.60 -11.38
N THR A 258 -12.79 2.10 -11.91
CA THR A 258 -12.32 1.74 -13.26
C THR A 258 -11.60 0.41 -13.28
N ILE A 259 -10.81 0.10 -12.25
CA ILE A 259 -10.01 -1.12 -12.17
C ILE A 259 -10.81 -2.26 -11.54
N ALA A 260 -11.44 -2.02 -10.39
CA ALA A 260 -12.02 -3.03 -9.51
C ALA A 260 -13.48 -2.72 -9.08
N GLY A 261 -14.22 -2.01 -9.94
CA GLY A 261 -15.58 -1.56 -9.64
C GLY A 261 -16.59 -2.70 -9.52
N GLU A 262 -16.41 -3.76 -10.32
CA GLU A 262 -17.24 -4.97 -10.26
C GLU A 262 -17.03 -5.71 -8.95
N GLU A 263 -15.77 -5.84 -8.52
CA GLU A 263 -15.39 -6.45 -7.25
C GLU A 263 -15.92 -5.63 -6.06
N LEU A 264 -15.89 -4.31 -6.14
CA LEU A 264 -16.47 -3.41 -5.12
C LEU A 264 -17.99 -3.61 -4.99
N VAL A 265 -18.70 -3.69 -6.12
CA VAL A 265 -20.14 -3.96 -6.14
C VAL A 265 -20.43 -5.37 -5.60
N ALA A 266 -19.68 -6.37 -6.03
CA ALA A 266 -19.84 -7.75 -5.59
C ALA A 266 -19.56 -7.94 -4.09
N SER A 267 -18.63 -7.15 -3.51
CA SER A 267 -18.40 -7.12 -2.07
C SER A 267 -19.64 -6.68 -1.28
N GLY A 268 -20.54 -5.90 -1.88
CA GLY A 268 -21.82 -5.47 -1.32
C GLY A 268 -21.69 -4.46 -0.19
N SER A 269 -20.99 -4.79 0.89
CA SER A 269 -20.76 -3.92 2.05
C SER A 269 -19.33 -4.08 2.57
N PRO A 270 -18.76 -3.08 3.26
CA PRO A 270 -17.46 -3.24 3.89
C PRO A 270 -17.47 -4.37 4.91
N SER A 271 -16.32 -5.01 5.08
CA SER A 271 -16.11 -5.97 6.16
C SER A 271 -16.33 -5.31 7.52
N ALA A 272 -17.08 -5.99 8.39
CA ALA A 272 -17.24 -5.59 9.79
C ALA A 272 -15.92 -5.60 10.58
N LYS A 273 -14.85 -6.20 10.03
CA LYS A 273 -13.53 -6.28 10.67
C LYS A 273 -12.82 -4.93 10.80
N TYR A 274 -13.13 -3.96 9.94
CA TYR A 274 -12.34 -2.74 9.79
C TYR A 274 -13.13 -1.46 10.06
N ASP A 275 -14.30 -1.55 10.70
CA ASP A 275 -15.15 -0.42 11.11
C ASP A 275 -15.33 0.68 10.04
N TYR A 276 -15.41 0.27 8.76
CA TYR A 276 -15.66 1.24 7.69
C TYR A 276 -17.09 1.77 7.79
N THR A 277 -17.19 3.05 8.09
CA THR A 277 -18.46 3.77 8.18
C THR A 277 -18.60 4.68 6.97
N SER A 278 -19.79 4.65 6.37
CA SER A 278 -20.14 5.60 5.33
C SER A 278 -20.13 7.04 5.84
N GLY A 279 -19.81 7.99 4.97
CA GLY A 279 -19.70 9.39 5.36
C GLY A 279 -21.03 10.08 5.67
N SER A 280 -20.94 11.23 6.36
CA SER A 280 -22.09 11.97 6.87
C SER A 280 -23.07 12.45 5.79
N LEU A 281 -22.59 12.79 4.60
CA LEU A 281 -23.44 13.22 3.48
C LEU A 281 -24.30 12.05 2.97
N TRP A 282 -23.73 10.85 2.89
CA TRP A 282 -24.49 9.68 2.49
C TRP A 282 -25.50 9.25 3.55
N ALA A 283 -25.11 9.32 4.83
CA ALA A 283 -26.02 9.05 5.94
C ALA A 283 -27.22 10.02 5.95
N ALA A 284 -27.02 11.29 5.62
CA ALA A 284 -28.08 12.30 5.54
C ALA A 284 -29.15 11.97 4.47
N GLU A 285 -28.78 11.24 3.42
CA GLU A 285 -29.69 10.73 2.38
C GLU A 285 -30.43 9.44 2.81
N GLY A 286 -30.30 9.02 4.07
CA GLY A 286 -30.79 7.72 4.55
C GLY A 286 -30.02 6.55 3.97
N GLY A 287 -28.74 6.77 3.65
CA GLY A 287 -27.84 5.78 3.08
C GLY A 287 -27.45 4.68 4.06
N THR A 288 -27.13 3.50 3.53
CA THR A 288 -26.59 2.36 4.30
C THR A 288 -25.17 2.02 3.83
N ASN A 289 -24.47 1.13 4.54
CA ASN A 289 -23.13 0.69 4.14
C ASN A 289 -23.10 -0.19 2.88
N THR A 290 -24.26 -0.50 2.28
CA THR A 290 -24.37 -1.29 1.06
C THR A 290 -24.03 -0.47 -0.19
N VAL A 291 -23.39 -1.09 -1.18
CA VAL A 291 -23.10 -0.55 -2.52
C VAL A 291 -24.27 -0.92 -3.44
N ASP A 292 -25.39 -0.24 -3.25
CA ASP A 292 -26.56 -0.38 -4.12
C ASP A 292 -26.56 0.69 -5.23
N VAL A 293 -27.51 0.57 -6.16
CA VAL A 293 -27.71 1.54 -7.24
C VAL A 293 -27.88 2.97 -6.71
N LYS A 294 -28.48 3.16 -5.53
CA LYS A 294 -28.66 4.48 -4.92
C LYS A 294 -27.30 5.08 -4.52
N ARG A 295 -26.43 4.29 -3.90
CA ARG A 295 -25.07 4.73 -3.52
C ARG A 295 -24.18 4.98 -4.73
N LEU A 296 -24.29 4.17 -5.78
CA LEU A 296 -23.58 4.40 -7.05
C LEU A 296 -24.00 5.73 -7.70
N ARG A 297 -25.31 6.03 -7.72
CA ARG A 297 -25.83 7.33 -8.19
C ARG A 297 -25.33 8.49 -7.32
N PHE A 298 -25.34 8.31 -6.00
CA PHE A 298 -24.78 9.30 -5.08
C PHE A 298 -23.31 9.59 -5.39
N TRP A 299 -22.47 8.56 -5.55
CA TRP A 299 -21.06 8.77 -5.92
C TRP A 299 -20.92 9.50 -7.26
N LYS A 300 -21.76 9.18 -8.25
CA LYS A 300 -21.76 9.86 -9.55
C LYS A 300 -22.01 11.36 -9.40
N GLU A 301 -23.02 11.74 -8.62
CA GLU A 301 -23.33 13.14 -8.32
C GLU A 301 -22.18 13.81 -7.55
N ARG A 302 -21.53 13.11 -6.62
CA ARG A 302 -20.38 13.64 -5.87
C ARG A 302 -19.19 13.94 -6.78
N PHE A 303 -18.88 13.08 -7.75
CA PHE A 303 -17.83 13.37 -8.74
C PHE A 303 -18.15 14.61 -9.56
N GLN A 304 -19.40 14.77 -10.00
CA GLN A 304 -19.84 15.97 -10.73
C GLN A 304 -19.70 17.24 -9.86
N GLN A 305 -20.17 17.21 -8.62
CA GLN A 305 -20.07 18.34 -7.70
C GLN A 305 -18.61 18.76 -7.43
N LEU A 306 -17.69 17.80 -7.29
CA LEU A 306 -16.26 18.08 -7.10
C LEU A 306 -15.61 18.65 -8.36
N ARG A 307 -16.05 18.21 -9.55
CA ARG A 307 -15.62 18.79 -10.82
C ARG A 307 -16.04 20.25 -10.96
N GLU A 308 -17.29 20.53 -10.61
CA GLU A 308 -17.89 21.87 -10.71
C GLU A 308 -17.36 22.83 -9.62
N SER A 309 -16.81 22.32 -8.51
CA SER A 309 -16.33 23.16 -7.42
C SER A 309 -15.04 23.92 -7.72
N GLY A 310 -14.33 23.61 -8.82
CA GLY A 310 -13.06 24.23 -9.18
C GLY A 310 -11.90 23.96 -8.20
N ARG A 311 -12.02 22.94 -7.34
CA ARG A 311 -11.02 22.60 -6.31
C ARG A 311 -9.99 21.55 -6.76
N LEU A 312 -10.21 20.93 -7.91
CA LEU A 312 -9.33 19.91 -8.45
C LEU A 312 -7.99 20.52 -8.88
N LEU A 313 -6.89 19.84 -8.57
CA LEU A 313 -5.55 20.42 -8.70
C LEU A 313 -4.97 20.32 -10.11
N SER A 314 -5.54 19.46 -10.96
CA SER A 314 -4.98 19.15 -12.27
C SER A 314 -6.06 18.71 -13.26
N GLN A 315 -5.70 18.71 -14.55
CA GLN A 315 -6.60 18.21 -15.60
C GLN A 315 -6.82 16.70 -15.45
N GLU A 316 -5.82 15.94 -15.00
CA GLU A 316 -5.95 14.51 -14.73
C GLU A 316 -7.01 14.22 -13.64
N ALA A 317 -7.13 15.10 -12.64
CA ALA A 317 -8.19 14.99 -11.64
C ALA A 317 -9.57 15.29 -12.23
N VAL A 318 -9.68 16.25 -13.16
CA VAL A 318 -10.91 16.54 -13.89
C VAL A 318 -11.30 15.35 -14.78
N ASP A 319 -10.36 14.81 -15.55
CA ASP A 319 -10.58 13.67 -16.43
C ASP A 319 -11.00 12.42 -15.64
N ALA A 320 -10.40 12.21 -14.46
CA ALA A 320 -10.80 11.13 -13.55
C ALA A 320 -12.28 11.20 -13.12
N THR A 321 -12.88 12.40 -13.01
CA THR A 321 -14.33 12.51 -12.73
C THR A 321 -15.19 12.00 -13.89
N ILE A 322 -14.72 12.17 -15.13
CA ILE A 322 -15.40 11.72 -16.35
C ILE A 322 -15.31 10.21 -16.44
N ASP A 323 -14.12 9.65 -16.23
CA ASP A 323 -13.88 8.21 -16.22
C ASP A 323 -14.72 7.52 -15.12
N ALA A 324 -14.75 8.10 -13.92
CA ALA A 324 -15.57 7.62 -12.82
C ALA A 324 -17.07 7.62 -13.18
N ALA A 325 -17.57 8.70 -13.80
CA ALA A 325 -18.97 8.78 -14.21
C ALA A 325 -19.33 7.70 -15.24
N ALA A 326 -18.46 7.46 -16.23
CA ALA A 326 -18.64 6.41 -17.23
C ALA A 326 -18.59 5.00 -16.60
N ALA A 327 -17.68 4.77 -15.64
CA ALA A 327 -17.61 3.52 -14.89
C ALA A 327 -18.89 3.28 -14.08
N LEU A 328 -19.39 4.30 -13.38
CA LEU A 328 -20.63 4.22 -12.60
C LEU A 328 -21.86 3.94 -13.47
N ASP A 329 -21.95 4.54 -14.66
CA ASP A 329 -23.05 4.25 -15.58
C ASP A 329 -23.09 2.78 -15.99
N ARG A 330 -21.93 2.16 -16.25
CA ARG A 330 -21.84 0.73 -16.54
C ARG A 330 -22.25 -0.12 -15.33
N LEU A 331 -21.75 0.22 -14.13
CA LEU A 331 -22.06 -0.52 -12.90
C LEU A 331 -23.55 -0.44 -12.51
N ILE A 332 -24.17 0.72 -12.71
CA ILE A 332 -25.61 0.93 -12.48
C ILE A 332 -26.43 0.10 -13.47
N ALA A 333 -26.07 0.12 -14.75
CA ALA A 333 -26.76 -0.64 -15.79
C ALA A 333 -26.68 -2.15 -15.54
N ALA A 334 -25.56 -2.65 -15.01
CA ALA A 334 -25.39 -4.07 -14.66
C ALA A 334 -26.25 -4.53 -13.47
N GLN A 335 -26.76 -3.61 -12.65
CA GLN A 335 -27.62 -3.90 -11.49
C GLN A 335 -29.12 -3.63 -11.73
N SER A 336 -29.48 -3.09 -12.91
CA SER A 336 -30.85 -2.67 -13.24
C SER A 336 -31.58 -3.72 -14.06
#